data_AF-A0A679HRZ2-F1
#
_entry.id   AF-A0A679HRZ2-F1
#
_cell.length_a   1.000
_cell.length_b   1.000
_cell.length_c   1.000
_cell.angle_alpha   90.00
_cell.angle_beta   90.00
_cell.angle_gamma   90.00
#
_symmetry.space_group_name_H-M   'P 1'
#
loop_
_entity.id
_entity.type
_entity.pdbx_description
1 polymer ?
#
loop_
_entity_poly.entity_id
_entity_poly.type
_entity_poly.pdbx_seq_one_letter_code
_entity_poly.pdbx_strand_id
1 'polypeptide(L)'
;MPTIGLLLLALLAAPDVLHAEDLGYLSANPFGIDSTSNQFGKGSPFAPDGINNPFSPYGSPFSNQSATSPFATDAPRLYDQEGNYRGKLSANPFDPDSTSNQFGRYGSPYSPDSMNNKFGAGSPYRYDSPNNPYGAGWKIEGK
;
A
#
# COMPACT_ATOMS: atom_id res chain seq x y z
N MET A 1 62.80 -1.84 22.06
CA MET A 1 62.45 -1.95 20.62
C MET A 1 60.99 -2.37 20.57
N PRO A 2 60.06 -1.52 20.09
CA PRO A 2 58.62 -1.72 20.29
C PRO A 2 58.04 -2.71 19.26
N THR A 3 57.19 -3.63 19.72
CA THR A 3 56.34 -4.45 18.85
C THR A 3 55.08 -3.67 18.52
N ILE A 4 54.93 -3.28 17.26
CA ILE A 4 53.76 -2.59 16.70
C ILE A 4 52.63 -3.62 16.55
N GLY A 5 51.57 -3.47 17.33
CA GLY A 5 50.32 -4.22 17.17
C GLY A 5 49.46 -3.57 16.09
N LEU A 6 49.27 -4.27 14.97
CA LEU A 6 48.38 -3.85 13.89
C LEU A 6 46.92 -4.14 14.31
N LEU A 7 46.13 -3.10 14.59
CA LEU A 7 44.70 -3.25 14.83
C LEU A 7 43.96 -3.19 13.48
N LEU A 8 43.52 -4.35 12.99
CA LEU A 8 42.69 -4.43 11.79
C LEU A 8 41.23 -4.21 12.20
N LEU A 9 40.69 -3.01 11.93
CA LEU A 9 39.27 -2.72 12.12
C LEU A 9 38.49 -3.20 10.89
N ALA A 10 37.85 -4.37 11.00
CA ALA A 10 36.93 -4.86 9.99
C ALA A 10 35.61 -4.08 10.07
N LEU A 11 35.39 -3.18 9.10
CA LEU A 11 34.13 -2.46 8.94
C LEU A 11 33.09 -3.43 8.33
N LEU A 12 32.18 -3.94 9.17
CA LEU A 12 31.08 -4.81 8.73
C LEU A 12 30.07 -3.96 7.95
N ALA A 13 29.98 -4.14 6.64
CA ALA A 13 28.89 -3.60 5.84
C ALA A 13 27.62 -4.40 6.15
N ALA A 14 26.68 -3.80 6.88
CA ALA A 14 25.34 -4.37 7.02
C ALA A 14 24.60 -4.24 5.67
N PRO A 15 23.90 -5.28 5.20
CA PRO A 15 23.04 -5.14 4.02
C PRO A 15 21.90 -4.17 4.35
N ASP A 16 21.67 -3.18 3.48
CA ASP A 16 20.50 -2.32 3.55
C ASP A 16 19.24 -3.20 3.45
N VAL A 17 18.52 -3.34 4.57
CA VAL A 17 17.20 -3.95 4.57
C VAL A 17 16.27 -2.95 3.90
N LEU A 18 15.87 -3.22 2.65
CA LEU A 18 14.80 -2.50 1.95
C LEU A 18 13.50 -2.68 2.76
N HIS A 19 13.19 -1.71 3.61
CA HIS A 19 11.94 -1.65 4.33
C HIS A 19 10.87 -1.03 3.43
N ALA A 20 9.78 -1.76 3.18
CA ALA A 20 8.62 -1.21 2.48
C ALA A 20 8.01 -0.06 3.30
N GLU A 21 7.64 1.03 2.63
CA GLU A 21 7.05 2.20 3.28
C GLU A 21 5.62 1.91 3.73
N ASP A 22 5.30 2.20 5.00
CA ASP A 22 3.95 2.01 5.54
C ASP A 22 3.07 3.21 5.22
N LEU A 23 2.13 3.02 4.29
CA LEU A 23 1.22 4.07 3.83
C LEU A 23 -0.14 4.04 4.55
N GLY A 24 -0.26 3.24 5.62
CA GLY A 24 -1.48 3.06 6.39
C GLY A 24 -2.37 1.96 5.84
N TYR A 25 -3.68 2.09 6.08
CA TYR A 25 -4.68 1.10 5.72
C TYR A 25 -5.73 1.66 4.76
N LEU A 26 -5.93 0.96 3.64
CA LEU A 26 -7.05 1.18 2.74
C LEU A 26 -8.33 0.77 3.45
N SER A 27 -9.06 1.75 3.97
CA SER A 27 -10.25 1.54 4.79
C SER A 27 -11.26 2.65 4.61
N ALA A 28 -12.55 2.31 4.64
CA ALA A 28 -13.69 3.22 4.66
C ALA A 28 -13.98 3.79 6.05
N ASN A 29 -13.30 3.30 7.10
CA ASN A 29 -13.50 3.76 8.48
C ASN A 29 -12.84 5.13 8.70
N PRO A 30 -13.59 6.22 8.92
CA PRO A 30 -13.01 7.57 9.06
C PRO A 30 -12.37 7.81 10.44
N PHE A 31 -12.60 6.91 11.40
CA PHE A 31 -12.08 7.03 12.77
C PHE A 31 -10.82 6.21 13.00
N GLY A 32 -10.43 5.34 12.06
CA GLY A 32 -9.18 4.60 12.13
C GLY A 32 -7.98 5.55 12.02
N ILE A 33 -7.02 5.47 12.94
CA ILE A 33 -5.90 6.41 12.97
C ILE A 33 -5.02 6.33 11.71
N ASP A 34 -4.79 5.12 11.22
CA ASP A 34 -4.02 4.85 10.00
C ASP A 34 -4.91 4.66 8.76
N SER A 35 -6.20 4.95 8.86
CA SER A 35 -7.14 4.80 7.75
C SER A 35 -6.92 5.87 6.68
N THR A 36 -6.96 5.46 5.43
CA THR A 36 -7.00 6.37 4.28
C THR A 36 -8.28 7.20 4.20
N SER A 37 -9.34 6.83 4.93
CA SER A 37 -10.55 7.67 5.06
C SER A 37 -10.46 8.68 6.20
N ASN A 38 -9.43 8.61 7.04
CA ASN A 38 -9.22 9.59 8.11
C ASN A 38 -8.36 10.76 7.62
N GLN A 39 -9.02 11.89 7.34
CA GLN A 39 -8.39 13.12 6.84
C GLN A 39 -7.39 13.79 7.81
N PHE A 40 -7.39 13.39 9.08
CA PHE A 40 -6.47 13.93 10.09
C PHE A 40 -5.23 13.04 10.29
N GLY A 41 -5.18 11.87 9.64
CA GLY A 41 -4.08 10.91 9.70
C GLY A 41 -3.56 10.55 8.31
N LYS A 42 -3.36 9.25 8.04
CA LYS A 42 -2.85 8.74 6.75
C LYS A 42 -3.73 9.08 5.55
N GLY A 43 -5.01 9.37 5.76
CA GLY A 43 -5.93 9.87 4.73
C GLY A 43 -5.83 11.36 4.43
N SER A 44 -4.98 12.12 5.12
CA SER A 44 -4.83 13.56 4.92
C SER A 44 -4.39 13.90 3.49
N PRO A 45 -4.98 14.93 2.84
CA PRO A 45 -4.51 15.42 1.54
C PRO A 45 -3.15 16.14 1.63
N PHE A 46 -2.63 16.33 2.84
CA PHE A 46 -1.33 16.97 3.09
C PHE A 46 -0.27 15.98 3.63
N ALA A 47 -0.61 14.70 3.81
CA ALA A 47 0.36 13.68 4.21
C ALA A 47 1.47 13.58 3.15
N PRO A 48 2.76 13.76 3.49
CA PRO A 48 3.86 13.80 2.51
C PRO A 48 3.98 12.54 1.64
N ASP A 49 3.63 11.38 2.21
CA ASP A 49 3.61 10.03 1.65
C ASP A 49 2.17 9.54 1.37
N GLY A 50 1.15 10.34 1.64
CA GLY A 50 -0.25 9.88 1.62
C GLY A 50 -0.77 9.62 0.21
N ILE A 51 -1.52 8.52 0.01
CA ILE A 51 -2.16 8.19 -1.26
C ILE A 51 -3.22 9.22 -1.71
N ASN A 52 -3.75 10.00 -0.77
CA ASN A 52 -4.74 11.05 -1.02
C ASN A 52 -4.11 12.43 -1.30
N ASN A 53 -2.79 12.54 -1.21
CA ASN A 53 -2.08 13.78 -1.52
C ASN A 53 -1.65 13.78 -2.99
N PRO A 54 -2.21 14.65 -3.86
CA PRO A 54 -1.87 14.69 -5.28
C PRO A 54 -0.44 15.17 -5.57
N PHE A 55 0.27 15.65 -4.55
CA PHE A 55 1.68 16.06 -4.63
C PHE A 55 2.64 15.04 -4.02
N SER A 56 2.14 13.95 -3.41
CA SER A 56 2.99 12.87 -2.89
C SER A 56 3.42 11.90 -3.99
N PRO A 57 4.48 11.09 -3.77
CA PRO A 57 4.84 10.01 -4.68
C PRO A 57 3.73 9.00 -4.93
N TYR A 58 2.83 8.78 -3.96
CA TYR A 58 1.80 7.74 -4.01
C TYR A 58 0.41 8.22 -4.41
N GLY A 59 0.15 9.53 -4.35
CA GLY A 59 -1.13 10.13 -4.78
C GLY A 59 -1.04 10.95 -6.06
N SER A 60 0.16 11.29 -6.53
CA SER A 60 0.33 12.11 -7.73
C SER A 60 -0.06 11.40 -9.02
N PRO A 61 -0.84 12.02 -9.93
CA PRO A 61 -1.20 11.40 -11.21
C PRO A 61 0.00 11.19 -12.16
N PHE A 62 1.16 11.77 -11.85
CA PHE A 62 2.36 11.74 -12.69
C PHE A 62 3.47 10.82 -12.18
N SER A 63 3.32 10.25 -10.98
CA SER A 63 4.32 9.37 -10.38
C SER A 63 4.13 7.91 -10.81
N ASN A 64 5.25 7.21 -11.03
CA ASN A 64 5.21 5.78 -11.37
C ASN A 64 4.85 4.89 -10.17
N GLN A 65 4.97 5.41 -8.95
CA GLN A 65 4.60 4.76 -7.70
C GLN A 65 3.16 5.07 -7.27
N SER A 66 2.42 5.83 -8.07
CA SER A 66 1.12 6.36 -7.66
C SER A 66 -0.02 5.36 -7.75
N ALA A 67 -0.93 5.44 -6.79
CA ALA A 67 -2.22 4.79 -6.84
C ALA A 67 -3.18 5.41 -7.87
N THR A 68 -3.01 6.69 -8.20
CA THR A 68 -3.95 7.45 -9.03
C THR A 68 -3.51 7.59 -10.49
N SER A 69 -2.24 7.28 -10.80
CA SER A 69 -1.73 7.37 -12.17
C SER A 69 -2.17 6.16 -13.01
N PRO A 70 -2.82 6.37 -14.18
CA PRO A 70 -3.22 5.27 -15.05
C PRO A 70 -2.04 4.60 -15.77
N PHE A 71 -0.83 5.14 -15.63
CA PHE A 71 0.39 4.61 -16.24
C PHE A 71 1.42 4.14 -15.21
N ALA A 72 1.12 4.22 -13.91
CA ALA A 72 1.99 3.69 -12.87
C ALA A 72 2.19 2.18 -13.07
N THR A 73 3.44 1.75 -12.98
CA THR A 73 3.85 0.34 -13.03
C THR A 73 4.28 -0.18 -11.66
N ASP A 74 4.46 0.74 -10.71
CA ASP A 74 5.05 0.48 -9.40
C ASP A 74 4.19 0.97 -8.24
N ALA A 75 2.87 0.86 -8.43
CA ALA A 75 1.86 1.26 -7.47
C ALA A 75 1.96 0.49 -6.13
N PRO A 76 1.40 1.04 -5.03
CA PRO A 76 1.46 0.41 -3.70
C PRO A 76 0.79 -0.96 -3.68
N ARG A 77 1.33 -1.86 -2.85
CA ARG A 77 0.80 -3.22 -2.65
C ARG A 77 -0.21 -3.23 -1.51
N LEU A 78 -1.22 -4.08 -1.65
CA LEU A 78 -2.25 -4.28 -0.64
C LEU A 78 -2.08 -5.64 0.03
N TYR A 79 -2.26 -5.68 1.35
CA TYR A 79 -2.27 -6.92 2.14
C TYR A 79 -3.44 -6.93 3.11
N ASP A 80 -4.11 -8.07 3.24
CA ASP A 80 -5.12 -8.25 4.30
C ASP A 80 -4.47 -8.48 5.67
N GLN A 81 -5.31 -8.67 6.70
CA GLN A 81 -4.85 -8.82 8.08
C GLN A 81 -4.06 -10.12 8.31
N GLU A 82 -4.30 -11.13 7.47
CA GLU A 82 -3.56 -12.39 7.49
C GLU A 82 -2.25 -12.31 6.68
N GLY A 83 -1.96 -11.17 6.03
CA GLY A 83 -0.77 -10.95 5.22
C GLY A 83 -0.87 -11.52 3.81
N ASN A 84 -2.06 -11.92 3.34
CA ASN A 84 -2.24 -12.32 1.96
C ASN A 84 -2.18 -11.09 1.05
N TYR A 85 -1.49 -11.24 -0.07
CA TYR A 85 -1.44 -10.20 -1.10
C TYR A 85 -2.81 -10.00 -1.76
N ARG A 86 -3.22 -8.74 -1.89
CA ARG A 86 -4.52 -8.28 -2.40
C ARG A 86 -4.39 -7.39 -3.65
N GLY A 87 -3.26 -7.45 -4.34
CA GLY A 87 -3.00 -6.72 -5.57
C GLY A 87 -2.32 -5.37 -5.35
N LYS A 88 -2.26 -4.57 -6.41
CA LYS A 88 -1.75 -3.19 -6.37
C LYS A 88 -2.90 -2.20 -6.31
N LEU A 89 -2.85 -1.28 -5.37
CA LEU A 89 -3.74 -0.12 -5.34
C LEU A 89 -3.35 0.81 -6.49
N SER A 90 -3.98 0.65 -7.65
CA SER A 90 -3.56 1.31 -8.89
C SER A 90 -4.77 1.68 -9.75
N ALA A 91 -4.67 2.84 -10.41
CA ALA A 91 -5.59 3.30 -11.45
C ALA A 91 -5.25 2.74 -12.84
N ASN A 92 -4.12 2.04 -13.01
CA ASN A 92 -3.72 1.48 -14.29
C ASN A 92 -4.60 0.26 -14.64
N PRO A 93 -5.47 0.32 -15.67
CA PRO A 93 -6.38 -0.77 -15.99
C PRO A 93 -5.70 -1.94 -16.70
N PHE A 94 -4.45 -1.77 -17.14
CA PHE A 94 -3.70 -2.77 -17.91
C PHE A 94 -2.73 -3.59 -17.04
N ASP A 95 -2.43 -3.15 -15.82
CA ASP A 95 -1.64 -3.96 -14.88
C ASP A 95 -2.47 -5.18 -14.43
N PRO A 96 -1.96 -6.42 -14.58
CA PRO A 96 -2.68 -7.63 -14.16
C PRO A 96 -3.07 -7.66 -12.67
N ASP A 97 -2.27 -6.99 -11.82
CA ASP A 97 -2.46 -6.97 -10.37
C ASP A 97 -3.27 -5.75 -9.89
N SER A 98 -3.64 -4.84 -10.79
CA SER A 98 -4.32 -3.59 -10.44
C SER A 98 -5.75 -3.80 -9.93
N THR A 99 -6.09 -3.07 -8.87
CA THR A 99 -7.46 -2.92 -8.36
C THR A 99 -8.41 -2.24 -9.35
N SER A 100 -7.90 -1.52 -10.35
CA SER A 100 -8.71 -0.94 -11.44
C SER A 100 -8.82 -1.82 -12.68
N ASN A 101 -8.12 -2.96 -12.74
CA ASN A 101 -8.30 -3.91 -13.83
C ASN A 101 -9.56 -4.76 -13.61
N GLN A 102 -10.67 -4.38 -14.26
CA GLN A 102 -11.99 -5.04 -14.14
C GLN A 102 -12.02 -6.51 -14.59
N PHE A 103 -11.00 -6.96 -15.32
CA PHE A 103 -10.85 -8.34 -15.76
C PHE A 103 -9.79 -9.09 -14.94
N GLY A 104 -9.01 -8.37 -14.13
CA GLY A 104 -7.95 -8.91 -13.29
C GLY A 104 -8.46 -9.51 -11.98
N ARG A 105 -7.61 -10.33 -11.34
CA ARG A 105 -7.93 -11.02 -10.08
C ARG A 105 -8.29 -10.06 -8.94
N TYR A 106 -7.64 -8.91 -8.85
CA TYR A 106 -7.82 -7.98 -7.72
C TYR A 106 -8.74 -6.78 -8.02
N GLY A 107 -9.06 -6.53 -9.30
CA GLY A 107 -9.97 -5.46 -9.71
C GLY A 107 -11.35 -5.94 -10.19
N SER A 108 -11.52 -7.21 -10.58
CA SER A 108 -12.80 -7.70 -11.09
C SER A 108 -13.89 -7.75 -10.02
N PRO A 109 -15.13 -7.28 -10.28
CA PRO A 109 -16.23 -7.39 -9.34
C PRO A 109 -16.71 -8.84 -9.12
N TYR A 110 -16.24 -9.79 -9.93
CA TYR A 110 -16.60 -11.21 -9.84
C TYR A 110 -15.54 -12.07 -9.14
N SER A 111 -14.33 -11.53 -8.93
CA SER A 111 -13.26 -12.27 -8.26
C SER A 111 -13.47 -12.30 -6.75
N PRO A 112 -13.29 -13.44 -6.07
CA PRO A 112 -13.40 -13.51 -4.60
C PRO A 112 -12.33 -12.68 -3.87
N ASP A 113 -11.19 -12.41 -4.51
CA ASP A 113 -10.04 -11.69 -3.91
C ASP A 113 -10.10 -10.17 -4.11
N SER A 114 -11.07 -9.68 -4.88
CA SER A 114 -11.16 -8.27 -5.27
C SER A 114 -11.91 -7.44 -4.25
N MET A 115 -11.39 -6.24 -3.96
CA MET A 115 -12.11 -5.24 -3.15
C MET A 115 -13.37 -4.72 -3.85
N ASN A 116 -13.52 -4.93 -5.16
CA ASN A 116 -14.70 -4.55 -5.92
C ASN A 116 -15.80 -5.62 -5.86
N ASN A 117 -15.54 -6.80 -5.30
CA ASN A 117 -16.55 -7.84 -5.10
C ASN A 117 -17.20 -7.73 -3.71
N LYS A 118 -18.43 -7.19 -3.68
CA LYS A 118 -19.23 -7.02 -2.45
C LYS A 118 -19.66 -8.33 -1.76
N PHE A 119 -19.50 -9.47 -2.42
CA PHE A 119 -19.77 -10.79 -1.86
C PHE A 119 -18.48 -11.56 -1.51
N GLY A 120 -17.31 -10.99 -1.82
CA GLY A 120 -15.98 -11.56 -1.54
C GLY A 120 -15.19 -10.68 -0.58
N ALA A 121 -13.89 -10.52 -0.87
CA ALA A 121 -12.94 -9.74 -0.10
C ALA A 121 -13.39 -8.28 0.13
N GLY A 122 -14.10 -7.68 -0.84
CA GLY A 122 -14.68 -6.34 -0.75
C GLY A 122 -16.02 -6.21 -0.03
N SER A 123 -16.52 -7.25 0.64
CA SER A 123 -17.83 -7.19 1.29
C SER A 123 -17.88 -6.17 2.43
N PRO A 124 -18.91 -5.32 2.55
CA PRO A 124 -19.00 -4.33 3.63
C PRO A 124 -19.26 -4.97 5.01
N TYR A 125 -19.57 -6.26 5.07
CA TYR A 125 -19.83 -6.99 6.31
C TYR A 125 -18.60 -7.74 6.84
N ARG A 126 -17.52 -7.81 6.05
CA ARG A 126 -16.25 -8.41 6.48
C ARG A 126 -15.44 -7.42 7.31
N TYR A 127 -14.85 -7.86 8.41
CA TYR A 127 -14.10 -6.99 9.32
C TYR A 127 -12.82 -6.41 8.70
N ASP A 128 -12.16 -7.19 7.84
CA ASP A 128 -10.92 -6.83 7.14
C ASP A 128 -11.16 -6.07 5.82
N SER A 129 -12.41 -5.99 5.35
CA SER A 129 -12.71 -5.37 4.06
C SER A 129 -12.45 -3.86 4.05
N PRO A 130 -11.80 -3.33 3.00
CA PRO A 130 -11.65 -1.90 2.80
C PRO A 130 -12.97 -1.14 2.76
N ASN A 131 -14.06 -1.80 2.36
CA ASN A 131 -15.38 -1.18 2.21
C ASN A 131 -16.24 -1.23 3.49
N ASN A 132 -15.74 -1.84 4.57
CA ASN A 132 -16.45 -1.85 5.85
C ASN A 132 -16.14 -0.56 6.63
N PRO A 133 -17.12 0.32 6.90
CA PRO A 133 -16.89 1.58 7.62
C PRO A 133 -16.51 1.41 9.10
N TYR A 134 -16.58 0.19 9.62
CA TYR A 134 -16.14 -0.18 10.97
C TYR A 134 -14.95 -1.15 10.96
N GLY A 135 -14.47 -1.53 9.77
CA GLY A 135 -13.37 -2.47 9.60
C GLY A 135 -12.00 -1.81 9.69
N ALA A 136 -10.96 -2.63 9.81
CA ALA A 136 -9.58 -2.14 9.78
C ALA A 136 -9.08 -1.87 8.35
N GLY A 137 -9.64 -2.58 7.35
CA GLY A 137 -9.18 -2.50 5.97
C GLY A 137 -7.89 -3.27 5.70
N TRP A 138 -7.23 -2.93 4.60
CA TRP A 138 -6.02 -3.60 4.12
C TRP A 138 -4.79 -2.72 4.25
N LYS A 139 -3.67 -3.30 4.69
CA LYS A 139 -2.39 -2.59 4.77
C LYS A 139 -1.92 -2.17 3.38
N ILE A 140 -1.36 -0.97 3.28
CA ILE A 140 -0.77 -0.42 2.06
C ILE A 140 0.74 -0.33 2.24
N GLU A 141 1.48 -1.00 1.35
CA GLU A 141 2.94 -0.96 1.33
C GLU A 141 3.47 -0.28 0.08
N GLY A 142 4.18 0.83 0.28
CA GLY A 142 4.97 1.55 -0.70
C GLY A 142 6.33 0.90 -0.95
N LYS A 143 7.20 1.59 -1.68
CA LYS A 143 8.52 1.09 -2.11
C LYS A 143 9.65 1.89 -1.51
#